data_AF-A0A382URE2-F1
#
_entry.id   AF-A0A382URE2-F1
#
_cell.length_a   1.000
_cell.length_b   1.000
_cell.length_c   1.000
_cell.angle_alpha   90.00
_cell.angle_beta   90.00
_cell.angle_gamma   90.00
#
_symmetry.space_group_name_H-M   'P 1'
#
loop_
_entity.id
_entity.type
_entity.pdbx_description
1 polymer ?
#
loop_
_entity_poly.entity_id
_entity_poly.type
_entity_poly.pdbx_seq_one_letter_code
_entity_poly.pdbx_strand_id
1 'polypeptide(L)'
;MSDFPKTPMHPSEVPQQRVYLLKDMPRRPDGFRGACIYYEDRPDGLVEPLEPNNPKLVGGVEWAWSPMHSRLDNYFIERRGEWWLLWDAFEDENTWNGEMVWNLYGAAKSEVASEYEAAVYTLMDAWAGDEVDHFHWINQEGVLSAGDMNEIARAVWPDTRRG
;
A
#
# COMPACT_ATOMS: atom_id res chain seq x y z
N MET A 1 13.46 -13.23 -7.13
CA MET A 1 12.16 -12.95 -6.50
C MET A 1 11.09 -13.54 -7.41
N SER A 2 10.52 -14.71 -7.09
CA SER A 2 9.54 -15.42 -7.96
C SER A 2 8.08 -15.21 -7.57
N ASP A 3 7.80 -14.42 -6.54
CA ASP A 3 6.48 -14.38 -5.90
C ASP A 3 5.82 -13.01 -6.08
N PHE A 4 5.99 -12.40 -7.26
CA PHE A 4 5.20 -11.22 -7.61
C PHE A 4 3.75 -11.67 -7.85
N PRO A 5 2.74 -10.96 -7.31
CA PRO A 5 1.36 -11.36 -7.49
C PRO A 5 0.98 -11.33 -8.97
N LYS A 6 0.27 -12.37 -9.43
CA LYS A 6 -0.20 -12.45 -10.82
C LYS A 6 -1.30 -11.42 -11.03
N THR A 7 -1.14 -10.54 -12.02
CA THR A 7 -2.19 -9.61 -12.43
C THR A 7 -3.50 -10.33 -12.75
N PRO A 8 -4.61 -9.97 -12.08
CA PRO A 8 -5.93 -10.49 -12.41
C PRO A 8 -6.36 -10.01 -13.79
N MET A 9 -6.75 -10.92 -14.68
CA MET A 9 -7.20 -10.63 -16.04
C MET A 9 -8.70 -10.84 -16.22
N HIS A 10 -9.37 -11.43 -15.22
CA HIS A 10 -10.82 -11.66 -15.22
C HIS A 10 -11.46 -11.17 -13.91
N PRO A 11 -12.71 -10.66 -13.92
CA PRO A 11 -13.39 -10.20 -12.70
C PRO A 11 -13.56 -11.24 -11.58
N SER A 12 -13.42 -12.53 -11.90
CA SER A 12 -13.43 -13.60 -10.88
C SER A 12 -12.07 -13.86 -10.24
N GLU A 13 -11.00 -13.26 -10.76
CA GLU A 13 -9.64 -13.38 -10.24
C GLU A 13 -9.29 -12.26 -9.26
N VAL A 14 -10.08 -11.17 -9.23
CA VAL A 14 -9.93 -10.12 -8.21
C VAL A 14 -10.61 -10.52 -6.91
N PRO A 15 -10.11 -10.06 -5.75
CA PRO A 15 -10.79 -10.18 -4.46
C PRO A 15 -12.24 -9.67 -4.50
N GLN A 16 -13.09 -10.15 -3.59
CA GLN A 16 -14.49 -9.75 -3.52
C GLN A 16 -14.63 -8.28 -3.12
N GLN A 17 -14.99 -7.42 -4.08
CA GLN A 17 -15.01 -5.97 -3.90
C GLN A 17 -16.22 -5.44 -3.12
N ARG A 18 -17.35 -6.17 -3.11
CA ARG A 18 -18.66 -5.63 -2.65
C ARG A 18 -19.13 -6.11 -1.29
N VAL A 19 -18.79 -7.34 -0.92
CA VAL A 19 -19.21 -7.96 0.35
C VAL A 19 -17.97 -8.49 1.03
N TYR A 20 -17.46 -7.70 1.97
CA TYR A 20 -16.31 -8.03 2.77
C TYR A 20 -16.64 -7.86 4.25
N LEU A 21 -15.94 -8.61 5.10
CA LEU A 21 -16.07 -8.45 6.54
C LEU A 21 -15.40 -7.14 6.94
N LEU A 22 -16.18 -6.23 7.49
CA LEU A 22 -15.66 -5.08 8.19
C LEU A 22 -15.08 -5.55 9.52
N LYS A 23 -13.77 -5.40 9.67
CA LYS A 23 -13.10 -5.54 10.95
C LYS A 23 -12.76 -4.14 11.43
N ASP A 24 -12.98 -3.88 12.72
CA ASP A 24 -12.45 -2.67 13.33
C ASP A 24 -10.94 -2.66 13.13
N MET A 25 -10.41 -1.53 12.67
CA MET A 25 -8.97 -1.37 12.55
C MET A 25 -8.30 -1.62 13.90
N PRO A 26 -7.11 -2.24 13.93
CA PRO A 26 -6.38 -2.42 15.17
C PRO A 26 -6.14 -1.06 15.82
N ARG A 27 -5.96 -1.00 17.13
CA ARG A 27 -5.61 0.28 17.77
C ARG A 27 -4.22 0.72 17.29
N ARG A 28 -4.09 2.00 16.92
CA ARG A 28 -2.79 2.57 16.53
C ARG A 28 -1.76 2.40 17.64
N PRO A 29 -0.59 1.78 17.37
CA PRO A 29 0.47 1.69 18.37
C PRO A 29 0.92 3.09 18.80
N ASP A 30 1.21 3.25 20.09
CA ASP A 30 1.59 4.55 20.65
C ASP A 30 2.88 5.05 19.97
N GLY A 31 2.88 6.31 19.55
CA GLY A 31 4.01 6.92 18.84
C GLY A 31 4.19 6.49 17.38
N PHE A 32 3.39 5.56 16.84
CA PHE A 32 3.49 5.15 15.44
C PHE A 32 3.11 6.30 14.51
N ARG A 33 4.05 6.75 13.70
CA ARG A 33 3.88 7.78 12.66
C ARG A 33 4.59 7.30 11.41
N GLY A 34 3.82 7.04 10.37
CA GLY A 34 4.30 6.86 9.02
C GLY A 34 4.51 8.21 8.34
N ALA A 35 5.35 8.21 7.32
CA ALA A 35 5.54 9.31 6.39
C ALA A 35 5.37 8.80 4.96
N CYS A 36 4.85 9.64 4.08
CA CYS A 36 4.86 9.43 2.63
C CYS A 36 6.20 9.91 2.06
N ILE A 37 7.08 8.98 1.69
CA ILE A 37 8.48 9.30 1.34
C ILE A 37 8.59 10.15 0.06
N TYR A 38 7.59 10.10 -0.82
CA TYR A 38 7.62 10.82 -2.08
C TYR A 38 7.29 12.32 -1.94
N TYR A 39 6.38 12.67 -1.02
CA TYR A 39 5.86 14.03 -0.87
C TYR A 39 6.28 14.71 0.43
N GLU A 40 6.61 13.94 1.45
CA GLU A 40 7.01 14.47 2.76
C GLU A 40 8.53 14.41 2.95
N ASP A 41 9.01 15.22 3.89
CA ASP A 41 10.41 15.15 4.29
C ASP A 41 10.74 13.77 4.86
N ARG A 42 11.88 13.22 4.43
CA ARG A 42 12.35 11.93 4.91
C ARG A 42 12.48 11.96 6.44
N PRO A 43 11.96 10.94 7.16
CA PRO A 43 12.14 10.84 8.60
C PRO A 43 13.62 10.85 9.02
N ASP A 44 13.93 11.60 10.08
CA ASP A 44 15.28 11.68 10.64
C ASP A 44 15.83 10.29 10.99
N GLY A 45 17.04 10.00 10.51
CA GLY A 45 17.74 8.74 10.76
C GLY A 45 17.32 7.56 9.87
N LEU A 46 16.34 7.74 8.97
CA LEU A 46 16.05 6.75 7.94
C LEU A 46 17.15 6.76 6.87
N VAL A 47 17.86 5.64 6.75
CA VAL A 47 18.75 5.38 5.61
C VAL A 47 17.97 4.56 4.60
N GLU A 48 17.60 5.19 3.48
CA GLU A 48 16.82 4.54 2.43
C GLU A 48 17.63 3.40 1.80
N PRO A 49 17.11 2.16 1.88
CA PRO A 49 17.73 1.05 1.17
C PRO A 49 17.50 1.14 -0.33
N LEU A 50 18.42 0.59 -1.12
CA LEU A 50 18.33 0.61 -2.60
C LEU A 50 17.23 -0.30 -3.15
N GLU A 51 16.94 -1.39 -2.44
CA GLU A 51 15.98 -2.41 -2.87
C GLU A 51 15.33 -3.05 -1.63
N PRO A 52 14.10 -3.58 -1.77
CA PRO A 52 13.47 -4.34 -0.71
C PRO A 52 14.24 -5.64 -0.42
N ASN A 53 14.21 -6.10 0.83
CA ASN A 53 14.85 -7.33 1.26
C ASN A 53 13.84 -8.23 1.98
N ASN A 54 13.38 -9.26 1.28
CA ASN A 54 12.33 -10.17 1.75
C ASN A 54 11.03 -9.45 2.18
N PRO A 55 10.46 -8.57 1.33
CA PRO A 55 9.27 -7.83 1.67
C PRO A 55 8.04 -8.76 1.57
N LYS A 56 6.95 -8.44 2.28
CA LYS A 56 5.70 -9.19 2.24
C LYS A 56 4.60 -8.37 1.59
N LEU A 57 3.84 -9.00 0.70
CA LEU A 57 2.70 -8.36 0.03
C LEU A 57 1.71 -7.86 1.09
N VAL A 58 1.44 -6.57 1.07
CA VAL A 58 0.42 -5.90 1.89
C VAL A 58 -0.94 -6.05 1.23
N GLY A 59 -1.00 -5.75 -0.06
CA GLY A 59 -2.18 -5.74 -0.91
C GLY A 59 -1.87 -4.92 -2.16
N GLY A 60 -2.84 -4.78 -3.05
CA GLY A 60 -2.66 -3.97 -4.25
C GLY A 60 -3.94 -3.34 -4.74
N VAL A 61 -3.79 -2.25 -5.49
CA VAL A 61 -4.89 -1.47 -6.03
C VAL A 61 -4.65 -1.10 -7.49
N GLU A 62 -5.74 -0.77 -8.18
CA GLU A 62 -5.63 -0.03 -9.45
C GLU A 62 -6.09 1.41 -9.26
N TRP A 63 -5.32 2.30 -9.86
CA TRP A 63 -5.69 3.69 -10.12
C TRP A 63 -6.01 3.82 -11.61
N ALA A 64 -7.14 4.42 -11.97
CA ALA A 64 -7.48 4.66 -13.37
C ALA A 64 -7.86 6.12 -13.58
N TRP A 65 -7.25 6.75 -14.59
CA TRP A 65 -7.60 8.10 -15.04
C TRP A 65 -8.44 8.06 -16.32
N SER A 66 -8.38 6.94 -17.06
CA SER A 66 -9.23 6.62 -18.21
C SER A 66 -9.18 5.12 -18.50
N PRO A 67 -10.03 4.57 -19.39
CA PRO A 67 -9.95 3.16 -19.79
C PRO A 67 -8.60 2.72 -20.39
N MET A 68 -7.78 3.65 -20.90
CA MET A 68 -6.44 3.37 -21.46
C MET A 68 -5.30 3.92 -20.59
N HIS A 69 -5.62 4.47 -19.41
CA HIS A 69 -4.64 5.04 -18.49
C HIS A 69 -4.98 4.56 -17.09
N SER A 70 -4.34 3.47 -16.67
CA SER A 70 -4.42 2.94 -15.32
C SER A 70 -3.06 2.44 -14.86
N ARG A 71 -2.87 2.33 -13.54
CA ARG A 71 -1.65 1.81 -12.92
C ARG A 71 -2.02 0.80 -11.86
N LEU A 72 -1.31 -0.33 -11.83
CA LEU A 72 -1.45 -1.35 -10.80
C LEU A 72 -0.30 -1.24 -9.81
N ASP A 73 -0.63 -0.85 -8.60
CA ASP A 73 0.32 -0.70 -7.50
C ASP A 73 0.19 -1.91 -6.57
N ASN A 74 1.31 -2.55 -6.28
CA ASN A 74 1.39 -3.65 -5.33
C ASN A 74 2.27 -3.19 -4.17
N TYR A 75 1.66 -3.08 -2.99
CA TYR A 75 2.36 -2.63 -1.81
C TYR A 75 2.99 -3.81 -1.07
N PHE A 76 4.22 -3.61 -0.58
CA PHE A 76 4.90 -4.60 0.24
C PHE A 76 5.48 -3.96 1.49
N ILE A 77 5.44 -4.68 2.61
CA ILE A 77 6.01 -4.23 3.88
C ILE A 77 7.26 -5.02 4.23
N GLU A 78 8.27 -4.35 4.74
CA GLU A 78 9.50 -4.93 5.24
C GLU A 78 9.86 -4.33 6.60
N ARG A 79 10.45 -5.14 7.48
CA ARG A 79 11.05 -4.64 8.73
C ARG A 79 12.57 -4.58 8.62
N ARG A 80 13.16 -3.41 8.88
CA ARG A 80 14.61 -3.21 9.03
C ARG A 80 14.94 -2.57 10.38
N GLY A 81 15.24 -3.42 11.36
CA GLY A 81 15.45 -2.99 12.74
C GLY A 81 14.16 -2.42 13.34
N GLU A 82 14.17 -1.13 13.65
CA GLU A 82 13.02 -0.37 14.17
C GLU A 82 12.14 0.25 13.07
N TRP A 83 12.57 0.18 11.81
CA TRP A 83 11.84 0.74 10.68
C TRP A 83 10.93 -0.30 10.03
N TRP A 84 9.70 0.12 9.77
CA TRP A 84 8.77 -0.51 8.85
C TRP A 84 8.80 0.28 7.55
N LEU A 85 9.12 -0.39 6.45
CA LEU A 85 9.30 0.19 5.13
C LEU A 85 8.22 -0.35 4.22
N LEU A 86 7.41 0.54 3.67
CA LEU A 86 6.38 0.25 2.69
C LEU A 86 6.92 0.56 1.31
N TRP A 87 6.99 -0.47 0.48
CA TRP A 87 7.40 -0.42 -0.91
C TRP A 87 6.17 -0.41 -1.81
N ASP A 88 6.20 0.38 -2.85
CA ASP A 88 5.28 0.30 -3.98
C ASP A 88 6.00 -0.36 -5.15
N ALA A 89 5.36 -1.35 -5.75
CA ALA A 89 5.86 -2.03 -6.92
C ALA A 89 4.81 -2.07 -8.04
N PHE A 90 5.20 -1.51 -9.19
CA PHE A 90 4.40 -1.43 -10.40
C PHE A 90 5.26 -1.72 -11.63
N GLU A 91 4.61 -2.10 -12.72
CA GLU A 91 5.26 -2.33 -14.01
C GLU A 91 5.59 -0.99 -14.67
N ASP A 92 6.83 -0.78 -15.13
CA ASP A 92 7.15 0.43 -15.90
C ASP A 92 6.58 0.32 -17.31
N GLU A 93 5.48 1.04 -17.54
CA GLU A 93 4.81 1.13 -18.85
C GLU A 93 5.73 1.67 -19.96
N ASN A 94 6.83 2.34 -19.61
CA ASN A 94 7.81 2.85 -20.57
C ASN A 94 8.83 1.78 -20.99
N THR A 95 8.82 0.61 -20.34
CA THR A 95 9.71 -0.50 -20.66
C THR A 95 8.96 -1.61 -21.38
N TRP A 96 9.50 -2.08 -22.51
CA TRP A 96 8.87 -3.17 -23.28
C TRP A 96 9.11 -4.57 -22.69
N ASN A 97 9.84 -4.67 -21.58
CA ASN A 97 10.23 -5.94 -20.98
C ASN A 97 9.49 -6.28 -19.67
N GLY A 98 8.54 -5.43 -19.24
CA GLY A 98 7.75 -5.64 -18.03
C GLY A 98 8.60 -5.60 -16.76
N GLU A 99 9.61 -4.73 -16.72
CA GLU A 99 10.43 -4.53 -15.53
C GLU A 99 9.58 -3.92 -14.40
N MET A 100 9.71 -4.51 -13.21
CA MET A 100 9.06 -4.01 -12.01
C MET A 100 9.92 -2.90 -11.41
N VAL A 101 9.33 -1.73 -11.25
CA VAL A 101 9.90 -0.63 -10.48
C VAL A 101 9.57 -0.86 -9.02
N TRP A 102 10.55 -0.64 -8.15
CA TRP A 102 10.37 -0.68 -6.69
C TRP A 102 10.70 0.69 -6.12
N ASN A 103 9.72 1.34 -5.50
CA ASN A 103 9.90 2.62 -4.85
C ASN A 103 9.62 2.49 -3.36
N LEU A 104 10.46 3.11 -2.53
CA LEU A 104 10.13 3.27 -1.12
C LEU A 104 9.00 4.31 -1.05
N TYR A 105 7.82 3.86 -0.66
CA TYR A 105 6.59 4.66 -0.68
C TYR A 105 6.27 5.27 0.69
N GLY A 106 6.45 4.47 1.74
CA GLY A 106 6.21 4.92 3.11
C GLY A 106 7.23 4.37 4.09
N ALA A 107 7.40 5.05 5.22
CA ALA A 107 8.21 4.53 6.32
C ALA A 107 7.65 4.94 7.67
N ALA A 108 7.70 4.03 8.65
CA ALA A 108 7.32 4.31 10.02
C ALA A 108 8.31 3.67 11.00
N LYS A 109 8.56 4.33 12.13
CA LYS A 109 9.42 3.81 13.19
C LYS A 109 8.57 3.18 14.29
N SER A 110 8.78 1.89 14.57
CA SER A 110 8.15 1.18 15.69
C SER A 110 8.81 -0.17 15.98
N GLU A 111 9.21 -0.39 17.23
CA GLU A 111 9.73 -1.69 17.67
C GLU A 111 8.63 -2.67 18.09
N VAL A 112 7.45 -2.13 18.47
CA VAL A 112 6.36 -2.88 19.12
C VAL A 112 5.21 -3.23 18.18
N ALA A 113 5.09 -2.55 17.04
CA ALA A 113 4.04 -2.86 16.07
C ALA A 113 4.22 -4.27 15.50
N SER A 114 3.12 -4.99 15.39
CA SER A 114 3.04 -6.20 14.57
C SER A 114 3.11 -5.85 13.09
N GLU A 115 3.38 -6.85 12.25
CA GLU A 115 3.38 -6.70 10.78
C GLU A 115 2.04 -6.21 10.23
N TYR A 116 0.94 -6.71 10.79
CA TYR A 116 -0.41 -6.27 10.40
C TYR A 116 -0.65 -4.81 10.78
N GLU A 117 -0.34 -4.41 12.02
CA GLU A 117 -0.47 -3.00 12.44
C GLU A 117 0.43 -2.07 11.62
N ALA A 118 1.66 -2.49 11.33
CA ALA A 118 2.58 -1.74 10.49
C ALA A 118 2.06 -1.62 9.05
N ALA A 119 1.51 -2.69 8.47
CA ALA A 119 0.90 -2.66 7.15
C ALA A 119 -0.30 -1.71 7.11
N VAL A 120 -1.19 -1.75 8.10
CA VAL A 120 -2.36 -0.85 8.20
C VAL A 120 -1.92 0.61 8.25
N TYR A 121 -1.05 0.95 9.21
CA TYR A 121 -0.77 2.36 9.48
C TYR A 121 0.26 2.99 8.56
N THR A 122 1.24 2.22 8.05
CA THR A 122 2.19 2.77 7.07
C THR A 122 1.49 3.03 5.74
N LEU A 123 0.59 2.14 5.30
CA LEU A 123 -0.19 2.36 4.08
C LEU A 123 -1.17 3.54 4.24
N MET A 124 -1.88 3.60 5.37
CA MET A 124 -2.78 4.71 5.68
C MET A 124 -2.08 6.06 5.67
N ASP A 125 -0.94 6.17 6.36
CA ASP A 125 -0.21 7.44 6.42
C ASP A 125 0.42 7.78 5.07
N ALA A 126 0.92 6.79 4.32
CA ALA A 126 1.49 7.01 2.98
C ALA A 126 0.45 7.54 1.99
N TRP A 127 -0.74 6.93 1.91
CA TRP A 127 -1.82 7.44 1.07
C TRP A 127 -2.34 8.80 1.53
N ALA A 128 -2.39 9.06 2.85
CA ALA A 128 -2.83 10.36 3.37
C ALA A 128 -1.83 11.50 3.10
N GLY A 129 -0.54 11.19 2.97
CA GLY A 129 0.50 12.15 2.62
C GLY A 129 0.74 12.30 1.12
N ASP A 130 0.12 11.47 0.28
CA ASP A 130 0.20 11.52 -1.17
C ASP A 130 -0.99 12.33 -1.75
N GLU A 131 -0.81 12.86 -2.96
CA GLU A 131 -1.83 13.58 -3.74
C GLU A 131 -2.65 12.62 -4.64
N VAL A 132 -2.88 11.39 -4.20
CA VAL A 132 -3.73 10.41 -4.90
C VAL A 132 -5.21 10.54 -4.50
N ASP A 133 -6.10 10.39 -5.49
CA ASP A 133 -7.55 10.21 -5.27
C ASP A 133 -7.86 8.77 -4.83
N HIS A 134 -9.12 8.44 -4.50
CA HIS A 134 -9.51 7.07 -4.14
C HIS A 134 -9.27 6.05 -5.28
N PHE A 135 -8.75 4.86 -4.95
CA PHE A 135 -8.50 3.79 -5.93
C PHE A 135 -9.79 3.24 -6.55
N HIS A 136 -9.68 2.59 -7.71
CA HIS A 136 -10.83 2.07 -8.45
C HIS A 136 -11.28 0.68 -7.97
N TRP A 137 -10.32 -0.20 -7.67
CA TRP A 137 -10.56 -1.52 -7.09
C TRP A 137 -9.28 -2.09 -6.45
N ILE A 138 -9.45 -3.16 -5.70
CA ILE A 138 -8.38 -3.92 -5.06
C ILE A 138 -8.03 -5.11 -5.96
N ASN A 139 -6.80 -5.20 -6.46
CA ASN A 139 -6.38 -6.30 -7.34
C ASN A 139 -5.77 -7.47 -6.56
N GLN A 140 -5.22 -7.24 -5.36
CA GLN A 140 -4.53 -8.25 -4.56
C GLN A 140 -4.82 -8.08 -3.07
N GLU A 141 -4.90 -9.21 -2.37
CA GLU A 141 -4.84 -9.29 -0.91
C GLU A 141 -3.45 -9.80 -0.49
N GLY A 142 -3.05 -9.46 0.73
CA GLY A 142 -1.80 -9.91 1.31
C GLY A 142 -1.91 -9.99 2.83
N VAL A 143 -1.02 -9.28 3.52
CA VAL A 143 -1.16 -9.01 4.97
C VAL A 143 -2.51 -8.36 5.26
N LEU A 144 -3.00 -7.51 4.35
CA LEU A 144 -4.30 -6.86 4.42
C LEU A 144 -5.31 -7.58 3.52
N SER A 145 -6.51 -7.77 4.06
CA SER A 145 -7.67 -8.16 3.25
C SER A 145 -8.26 -6.96 2.52
N ALA A 146 -9.13 -7.23 1.55
CA ALA A 146 -9.89 -6.19 0.87
C ALA A 146 -10.72 -5.34 1.84
N GLY A 147 -11.20 -5.94 2.94
CA GLY A 147 -11.91 -5.22 3.99
C GLY A 147 -11.01 -4.23 4.74
N ASP A 148 -9.79 -4.66 5.11
CA ASP A 148 -8.82 -3.79 5.78
C ASP A 148 -8.45 -2.59 4.90
N MET A 149 -8.17 -2.84 3.61
CA MET A 149 -7.82 -1.78 2.66
C MET A 149 -8.96 -0.79 2.41
N ASN A 150 -10.21 -1.27 2.34
CA ASN A 150 -11.37 -0.38 2.24
C ASN A 150 -11.55 0.47 3.50
N GLU A 151 -11.29 -0.06 4.70
CA GLU A 151 -11.35 0.72 5.93
C GLU A 151 -10.24 1.77 6.01
N ILE A 152 -9.04 1.44 5.53
CA ILE A 152 -7.97 2.43 5.36
C ILE A 152 -8.42 3.52 4.37
N ALA A 153 -8.98 3.15 3.22
CA ALA A 153 -9.46 4.08 2.21
C ALA A 153 -10.50 5.06 2.78
N ARG A 154 -11.44 4.58 3.60
CA ARG A 154 -12.44 5.43 4.28
C ARG A 154 -11.80 6.45 5.23
N ALA A 155 -10.69 6.08 5.87
CA ALA A 155 -9.97 6.96 6.77
C ALA A 155 -9.18 8.04 6.03
N VAL A 156 -8.60 7.68 4.87
CA VAL A 156 -7.80 8.58 4.03
C VAL A 156 -8.67 9.53 3.20
N TRP A 157 -9.66 8.99 2.49
CA TRP A 157 -10.60 9.74 1.66
C TRP A 157 -12.01 9.65 2.25
N PRO A 158 -12.29 10.37 3.36
CA PRO A 158 -13.64 10.38 3.90
C PRO A 158 -14.58 10.97 2.86
N ASP A 159 -15.66 10.27 2.54
CA ASP A 159 -16.73 10.76 1.66
C ASP A 159 -17.10 12.20 2.09
N THR A 160 -16.66 13.18 1.32
CA THR A 160 -17.03 14.58 1.51
C THR A 160 -18.44 14.74 0.97
N ARG A 161 -19.41 14.17 1.71
CA ARG A 161 -20.87 14.25 1.53
C ARG A 161 -21.38 14.25 0.09
N ARG A 162 -22.15 13.21 -0.20
CA ARG A 162 -23.43 13.38 -0.91
C ARG A 162 -24.16 14.62 -0.34
N GLY A 163 -24.14 15.71 -1.10
CA GLY A 163 -25.02 16.87 -0.97
C GLY A 163 -26.00 16.89 -2.11
#